data_AF-A0A1Q3MVQ0-F1
#
_entry.id   AF-A0A1Q3MVQ0-F1
#
_cell.length_a   1.000
_cell.length_b   1.000
_cell.length_c   1.000
_cell.angle_alpha   90.00
_cell.angle_beta   90.00
_cell.angle_gamma   90.00
#
_symmetry.space_group_name_H-M   'P 1'
#
loop_
_entity.id
_entity.type
_entity.pdbx_description
1 polymer ?
#
loop_
_entity_poly.entity_id
_entity_poly.type
_entity_poly.pdbx_seq_one_letter_code
_entity_poly.pdbx_strand_id
1 'polypeptide(L)'
;MLKKKLDNLMMPSFDNPFEKLTVQDIWPFSRFGEEKPTLLPLIMHLKKQHQVFLGPDISVVFESKLLVWWHIQEMLLIEESQDIEGELEAYNPLIPDQNQVTATLMIEISDPVQRQQRLAQWWNILSYVSLNQEGVKSFCQPLSSFQAATYGDPKAFSVNFISFPITLQPDLPATLTVQHPEYSYQTVLPTLLVQALKQGL
;
A
#
# COMPACT_ATOMS: atom_id res chain seq x y z
N MET A 1 -13.06 0.90 18.47
CA MET A 1 -12.69 2.10 19.27
C MET A 1 -11.98 3.16 18.43
N LEU A 2 -11.15 2.76 17.45
CA LEU A 2 -10.47 3.67 16.50
C LEU A 2 -11.47 4.38 15.56
N LYS A 3 -12.36 3.65 14.87
CA LYS A 3 -13.40 4.23 13.98
C LYS A 3 -14.21 5.36 14.65
N LYS A 4 -14.76 5.14 15.85
CA LYS A 4 -15.45 6.18 16.65
C LYS A 4 -14.59 7.39 17.04
N LYS A 5 -13.27 7.24 17.19
CA LYS A 5 -12.36 8.39 17.41
C LYS A 5 -12.10 9.13 16.11
N LEU A 6 -11.97 8.40 14.99
CA LEU A 6 -11.77 8.94 13.66
C LEU A 6 -13.00 9.72 13.14
N ASP A 7 -14.22 9.23 13.45
CA ASP A 7 -15.48 9.90 13.11
C ASP A 7 -15.59 11.31 13.73
N ASN A 8 -14.94 11.53 14.88
CA ASN A 8 -14.89 12.83 15.56
C ASN A 8 -13.77 13.76 15.05
N LEU A 9 -12.87 13.28 14.19
CA LEU A 9 -11.63 13.97 13.78
C LEU A 9 -11.68 14.55 12.34
N MET A 10 -12.88 14.77 11.79
CA MET A 10 -13.10 15.27 10.41
C MET A 10 -12.40 14.47 9.30
N MET A 11 -11.89 13.27 9.59
CA MET A 11 -11.36 12.38 8.56
C MET A 11 -12.51 11.91 7.65
N PRO A 12 -12.25 11.75 6.33
CA PRO A 12 -13.23 11.12 5.46
C PRO A 12 -13.49 9.69 5.96
N SER A 13 -14.76 9.38 6.19
CA SER A 13 -15.22 8.00 6.38
C SER A 13 -15.72 7.50 5.04
N PHE A 14 -15.22 6.34 4.61
CA PHE A 14 -15.72 5.66 3.42
C PHE A 14 -16.64 4.53 3.85
N ASP A 15 -17.88 4.54 3.37
CA ASP A 15 -18.86 3.50 3.68
C ASP A 15 -18.46 2.14 3.10
N ASN A 16 -17.88 2.16 1.90
CA ASN A 16 -17.30 1.00 1.24
C ASN A 16 -15.77 1.14 1.12
N PRO A 17 -15.00 0.26 1.79
CA PRO A 17 -13.53 0.31 1.79
C PRO A 17 -12.90 -0.16 0.46
N PHE A 18 -13.69 -0.79 -0.42
CA PHE A 18 -13.21 -1.38 -1.68
C PHE A 18 -13.65 -0.60 -2.92
N GLU A 19 -14.59 0.33 -2.77
CA GLU A 19 -15.04 1.17 -3.87
C GLU A 19 -13.98 2.20 -4.23
N LYS A 20 -13.79 2.45 -5.53
CA LYS A 20 -12.83 3.45 -5.99
C LYS A 20 -13.22 4.85 -5.54
N LEU A 21 -12.22 5.72 -5.39
CA LEU A 21 -12.44 7.13 -5.13
C LEU A 21 -12.92 7.81 -6.41
N THR A 22 -13.73 8.83 -6.22
CA THR A 22 -14.29 9.69 -7.24
C THR A 22 -13.89 11.14 -6.96
N VAL A 23 -14.11 12.03 -7.92
CA VAL A 23 -13.84 13.47 -7.74
C VAL A 23 -14.61 14.03 -6.53
N GLN A 24 -15.78 13.47 -6.21
CA GLN A 24 -16.58 13.89 -5.05
C GLN A 24 -15.93 13.55 -3.70
N ASP A 25 -15.01 12.58 -3.67
CA ASP A 25 -14.28 12.20 -2.46
C ASP A 25 -13.07 13.10 -2.18
N ILE A 26 -12.61 13.86 -3.19
CA ILE A 26 -11.43 14.71 -3.10
C ILE A 26 -11.81 16.07 -2.54
N TRP A 27 -11.08 16.51 -1.52
CA TRP A 27 -11.31 17.81 -0.90
C TRP A 27 -10.69 18.93 -1.74
N PRO A 28 -11.29 20.13 -1.72
CA PRO A 28 -10.63 21.31 -2.28
C PRO A 28 -9.25 21.54 -1.63
N PHE A 29 -8.30 22.01 -2.44
CA PHE A 29 -6.92 22.29 -2.02
C PHE A 29 -6.84 23.14 -0.75
N SER A 30 -7.64 24.21 -0.66
CA SER A 30 -7.67 25.10 0.51
C SER A 30 -8.05 24.35 1.78
N ARG A 31 -9.11 23.54 1.73
CA ARG A 31 -9.56 22.72 2.86
C ARG A 31 -8.49 21.69 3.25
N PHE A 32 -7.95 20.95 2.28
CA PHE A 32 -6.95 19.93 2.59
C PHE A 32 -5.68 20.55 3.22
N GLY A 33 -5.21 21.68 2.70
CA GLY A 33 -4.08 22.40 3.25
C GLY A 33 -4.28 22.86 4.71
N GLU A 34 -5.50 23.33 5.05
CA GLU A 34 -5.86 23.72 6.41
C GLU A 34 -5.95 22.52 7.38
N GLU A 35 -6.51 21.40 6.93
CA GLU A 35 -6.74 20.21 7.77
C GLU A 35 -5.51 19.28 7.87
N LYS A 36 -4.60 19.32 6.89
CA LYS A 36 -3.42 18.46 6.79
C LYS A 36 -2.60 18.36 8.09
N PRO A 37 -2.30 19.46 8.83
CA PRO A 37 -1.55 19.37 10.08
C PRO A 37 -2.24 18.52 11.16
N THR A 38 -3.58 18.51 11.20
CA THR A 38 -4.39 17.70 12.12
C THR A 38 -4.43 16.24 11.68
N LEU A 39 -4.53 16.00 10.37
CA LEU A 39 -4.64 14.67 9.78
C LEU A 39 -3.32 13.91 9.76
N LEU A 40 -2.20 14.60 9.49
CA LEU A 40 -0.88 14.01 9.34
C LEU A 40 -0.50 13.03 10.47
N PRO A 41 -0.57 13.39 11.77
CA PRO A 41 -0.20 12.44 12.84
C PRO A 41 -1.09 11.20 12.88
N LEU A 42 -2.37 11.32 12.51
CA LEU A 42 -3.31 10.19 12.44
C LEU A 42 -2.95 9.25 11.29
N ILE A 43 -2.67 9.82 10.11
CA ILE A 43 -2.23 9.04 8.95
C ILE A 43 -0.87 8.39 9.20
N MET A 44 0.07 9.06 9.84
CA MET A 44 1.36 8.44 10.20
C MET A 44 1.19 7.29 11.19
N HIS A 45 0.25 7.39 12.14
CA HIS A 45 -0.08 6.28 13.03
C HIS A 45 -0.68 5.11 12.24
N LEU A 46 -1.60 5.39 11.33
CA LEU A 46 -2.26 4.40 10.49
C LEU A 46 -1.27 3.69 9.56
N LYS A 47 -0.40 4.43 8.86
CA LYS A 47 0.66 3.86 8.01
C LYS A 47 1.54 2.87 8.79
N LYS A 48 1.85 3.15 10.07
CA LYS A 48 2.59 2.23 10.93
C LYS A 48 1.81 0.95 11.25
N GLN A 49 0.48 1.02 11.38
CA GLN A 49 -0.36 -0.16 11.58
C GLN A 49 -0.48 -1.02 10.31
N HIS A 50 -0.26 -0.41 9.15
CA HIS A 50 -0.30 -1.04 7.84
C HIS A 50 1.06 -1.54 7.35
N GLN A 51 2.13 -1.21 8.08
CA GLN A 51 3.49 -1.57 7.71
C GLN A 51 3.92 -2.88 8.38
N VAL A 52 4.55 -3.74 7.61
CA VAL A 52 5.29 -4.90 8.09
C VAL A 52 6.69 -4.89 7.51
N PHE A 53 7.67 -5.36 8.28
CA PHE A 53 9.03 -5.59 7.80
C PHE A 53 9.16 -7.04 7.35
N LEU A 54 9.74 -7.23 6.16
CA LEU A 54 10.01 -8.54 5.57
C LEU A 54 11.53 -8.72 5.49
N GLY A 55 12.13 -9.01 6.64
CA GLY A 55 13.59 -8.98 6.81
C GLY A 55 14.13 -7.55 7.02
N PRO A 56 15.45 -7.34 6.90
CA PRO A 56 16.11 -6.08 7.23
C PRO A 56 15.99 -4.99 6.14
N ASP A 57 15.83 -5.38 4.88
CA ASP A 57 15.95 -4.46 3.72
C ASP A 57 14.62 -4.20 3.02
N ILE A 58 13.52 -4.87 3.43
CA ILE A 58 12.21 -4.74 2.79
C ILE A 58 11.16 -4.37 3.81
N SER A 59 10.41 -3.31 3.51
CA SER A 59 9.17 -2.98 4.21
C SER A 59 7.99 -3.05 3.23
N VAL A 60 6.83 -3.41 3.75
CA VAL A 60 5.59 -3.53 2.97
C VAL A 60 4.49 -2.80 3.70
N VAL A 61 3.91 -1.79 3.05
CA VAL A 61 2.73 -1.07 3.53
C VAL A 61 1.52 -1.60 2.78
N PHE A 62 0.57 -2.21 3.48
CA PHE A 62 -0.69 -2.64 2.87
C PHE A 62 -1.60 -1.43 2.67
N GLU A 63 -2.08 -1.25 1.45
CA GLU A 63 -2.87 -0.07 1.08
C GLU A 63 -4.32 -0.20 1.54
N SER A 64 -4.90 0.93 1.91
CA SER A 64 -6.31 1.08 2.25
C SER A 64 -6.89 2.26 1.48
N LYS A 65 -8.21 2.33 1.36
CA LYS A 65 -8.86 3.46 0.70
C LYS A 65 -8.48 4.80 1.33
N LEU A 66 -8.34 4.87 2.65
CA LEU A 66 -7.93 6.08 3.36
C LEU A 66 -6.47 6.47 3.08
N LEU A 67 -5.55 5.51 3.03
CA LEU A 67 -4.15 5.78 2.68
C LEU A 67 -4.01 6.23 1.22
N VAL A 68 -4.78 5.64 0.31
CA VAL A 68 -4.80 6.05 -1.11
C VAL A 68 -5.39 7.45 -1.27
N TRP A 69 -6.50 7.74 -0.59
CA TRP A 69 -7.09 9.09 -0.58
C TRP A 69 -6.07 10.13 -0.09
N TRP A 70 -5.38 9.83 1.01
CA TRP A 70 -4.33 10.72 1.53
C TRP A 70 -3.22 10.94 0.50
N HIS A 71 -2.78 9.88 -0.18
CA HIS A 71 -1.73 9.99 -1.19
C HIS A 71 -2.14 10.87 -2.36
N ILE A 72 -3.36 10.70 -2.90
CA ILE A 72 -3.90 11.55 -3.97
C ILE A 72 -3.96 13.03 -3.54
N GLN A 73 -4.43 13.28 -2.32
CA GLN A 73 -4.51 14.64 -1.77
C GLN A 73 -3.12 15.29 -1.63
N GLU A 74 -2.12 14.52 -1.18
CA GLU A 74 -0.74 14.98 -1.09
C GLU A 74 -0.17 15.30 -2.48
N MET A 75 -0.42 14.47 -3.49
CA MET A 75 0.04 14.71 -4.85
C MET A 75 -0.55 15.98 -5.45
N LEU A 76 -1.88 16.14 -5.37
CA LEU A 76 -2.58 17.35 -5.81
C LEU A 76 -2.07 18.61 -5.10
N LEU A 77 -1.75 18.51 -3.80
CA LEU A 77 -1.21 19.62 -3.02
C LEU A 77 0.23 19.98 -3.43
N ILE A 78 1.10 18.99 -3.60
CA ILE A 78 2.53 19.19 -3.91
C ILE A 78 2.70 19.75 -5.33
N GLU A 79 1.92 19.26 -6.28
CA GLU A 79 2.01 19.66 -7.68
C GLU A 79 1.18 20.91 -8.00
N GLU A 80 0.40 21.41 -7.04
CA GLU A 80 -0.63 22.45 -7.24
C GLU A 80 -1.57 22.12 -8.43
N SER A 81 -1.75 20.81 -8.69
CA SER A 81 -2.45 20.30 -9.86
C SER A 81 -3.96 20.36 -9.67
N GLN A 82 -4.67 20.63 -10.77
CA GLN A 82 -6.13 20.51 -10.86
C GLN A 82 -6.55 19.23 -11.59
N ASP A 83 -5.60 18.38 -11.99
CA ASP A 83 -5.86 17.11 -12.70
C ASP A 83 -6.25 16.00 -11.70
N ILE A 84 -7.44 16.15 -11.11
CA ILE A 84 -7.97 15.20 -10.13
C ILE A 84 -8.19 13.83 -10.80
N GLU A 85 -8.69 13.83 -12.04
CA GLU A 85 -8.96 12.62 -12.80
C GLU A 85 -7.70 11.80 -13.08
N GLY A 86 -6.59 12.45 -13.50
CA GLY A 86 -5.31 11.77 -13.72
C GLY A 86 -4.76 11.12 -12.45
N GLU A 87 -4.81 11.83 -11.32
CA GLU A 87 -4.38 11.30 -10.02
C GLU A 87 -5.28 10.13 -9.56
N LEU A 88 -6.59 10.25 -9.75
CA LEU A 88 -7.53 9.16 -9.46
C LEU A 88 -7.23 7.94 -10.35
N GLU A 89 -6.99 8.11 -11.65
CA GLU A 89 -6.65 7.02 -12.57
C GLU A 89 -5.36 6.32 -12.15
N ALA A 90 -4.34 7.10 -11.75
CA ALA A 90 -3.06 6.57 -11.31
C ALA A 90 -3.18 5.75 -10.03
N TYR A 91 -3.86 6.28 -9.00
CA TYR A 91 -3.79 5.73 -7.64
C TYR A 91 -5.00 4.88 -7.21
N ASN A 92 -6.17 5.00 -7.84
CA ASN A 92 -7.30 4.09 -7.55
C ASN A 92 -6.95 2.59 -7.66
N PRO A 93 -6.08 2.13 -8.57
CA PRO A 93 -5.60 0.75 -8.60
C PRO A 93 -5.00 0.24 -7.27
N LEU A 94 -4.52 1.13 -6.40
CA LEU A 94 -4.02 0.78 -5.06
C LEU A 94 -5.12 0.52 -4.03
N ILE A 95 -6.37 0.90 -4.29
CA ILE A 95 -7.47 0.57 -3.38
C ILE A 95 -7.73 -0.94 -3.48
N PRO A 96 -7.70 -1.69 -2.36
CA PRO A 96 -7.93 -3.13 -2.35
C PRO A 96 -9.35 -3.47 -2.79
N ASP A 97 -9.59 -4.75 -3.07
CA ASP A 97 -10.90 -5.34 -3.36
C ASP A 97 -11.20 -6.45 -2.33
N GLN A 98 -12.43 -6.99 -2.33
CA GLN A 98 -12.87 -8.07 -1.45
C GLN A 98 -12.03 -9.35 -1.58
N ASN A 99 -11.45 -9.58 -2.76
CA ASN A 99 -10.65 -10.74 -3.10
C ASN A 99 -9.21 -10.40 -3.51
N GLN A 100 -8.78 -9.16 -3.27
CA GLN A 100 -7.43 -8.72 -3.61
C GLN A 100 -6.95 -7.68 -2.60
N VAL A 101 -5.83 -7.93 -1.95
CA VAL A 101 -5.15 -6.91 -1.15
C VAL A 101 -4.03 -6.27 -1.98
N THR A 102 -3.81 -4.99 -1.77
CA THR A 102 -2.79 -4.18 -2.45
C THR A 102 -1.76 -3.72 -1.43
N ALA A 103 -0.53 -3.49 -1.89
CA ALA A 103 0.56 -3.03 -1.03
C ALA A 103 1.62 -2.26 -1.83
N THR A 104 2.34 -1.40 -1.11
CA THR A 104 3.58 -0.79 -1.57
C THR A 104 4.76 -1.50 -0.90
N LEU A 105 5.58 -2.19 -1.69
CA LEU A 105 6.81 -2.85 -1.26
C LEU A 105 8.00 -1.93 -1.51
N MET A 106 8.75 -1.62 -0.46
CA MET A 106 9.91 -0.75 -0.50
C MET A 106 11.19 -1.53 -0.19
N ILE A 107 12.20 -1.37 -1.04
CA ILE A 107 13.56 -1.90 -0.84
C ILE A 107 14.41 -0.77 -0.25
N GLU A 108 14.65 -0.83 1.06
CA GLU A 108 15.16 0.25 1.89
C GLU A 108 16.66 0.12 2.17
N ILE A 109 17.48 0.33 1.13
CA ILE A 109 18.93 0.32 1.27
C ILE A 109 19.46 1.74 1.29
N SER A 110 20.05 2.13 2.43
CA SER A 110 20.49 3.51 2.69
C SER A 110 21.65 3.94 1.78
N ASP A 111 22.67 3.09 1.63
CA ASP A 111 23.82 3.39 0.78
C ASP A 111 23.44 3.29 -0.72
N PRO A 112 23.65 4.34 -1.52
CA PRO A 112 23.21 4.37 -2.91
C PRO A 112 23.92 3.36 -3.81
N VAL A 113 25.20 3.06 -3.55
CA VAL A 113 25.99 2.12 -4.36
C VAL A 113 25.52 0.69 -4.07
N GLN A 114 25.36 0.34 -2.79
CA GLN A 114 24.81 -0.95 -2.38
C GLN A 114 23.37 -1.11 -2.87
N ARG A 115 22.55 -0.06 -2.78
CA ARG A 115 21.16 -0.09 -3.29
C ARG A 115 21.14 -0.43 -4.77
N GLN A 116 21.97 0.20 -5.59
CA GLN A 116 22.02 -0.09 -7.02
C GLN A 116 22.43 -1.55 -7.30
N GLN A 117 23.44 -2.06 -6.58
CA GLN A 117 23.89 -3.44 -6.72
C GLN A 117 22.82 -4.45 -6.31
N ARG A 118 22.16 -4.22 -5.18
CA ARG A 118 21.08 -5.08 -4.67
C ARG A 118 19.86 -5.07 -5.58
N LEU A 119 19.43 -3.90 -6.08
CA LEU A 119 18.33 -3.83 -7.05
C LEU A 119 18.66 -4.57 -8.36
N ALA A 120 19.92 -4.58 -8.78
CA ALA A 120 20.35 -5.35 -9.94
C ALA A 120 20.35 -6.87 -9.66
N GLN A 121 20.71 -7.29 -8.45
CA GLN A 121 20.66 -8.70 -8.02
C GLN A 121 19.23 -9.20 -7.84
N TRP A 122 18.40 -8.40 -7.17
CA TRP A 122 17.02 -8.71 -6.78
C TRP A 122 15.99 -8.26 -7.80
N TRP A 123 16.40 -8.13 -9.06
CA TRP A 123 15.57 -7.59 -10.12
C TRP A 123 14.26 -8.37 -10.29
N ASN A 124 14.21 -9.68 -9.97
CA ASN A 124 13.02 -10.53 -10.04
C ASN A 124 12.42 -10.88 -8.66
N ILE A 125 12.79 -10.16 -7.59
CA ILE A 125 12.40 -10.52 -6.22
C ILE A 125 10.88 -10.61 -6.02
N LEU A 126 10.10 -9.81 -6.74
CA LEU A 126 8.64 -9.81 -6.67
C LEU A 126 8.03 -11.18 -7.02
N SER A 127 8.65 -11.93 -7.94
CA SER A 127 8.23 -13.29 -8.31
C SER A 127 8.35 -14.29 -7.17
N TYR A 128 9.05 -13.94 -6.10
CA TYR A 128 9.25 -14.74 -4.90
C TYR A 128 8.46 -14.24 -3.68
N VAL A 129 7.72 -13.15 -3.82
CA VAL A 129 6.88 -12.60 -2.74
C VAL A 129 5.48 -13.22 -2.80
N SER A 130 5.00 -13.71 -1.66
CA SER A 130 3.68 -14.34 -1.56
C SER A 130 3.03 -14.11 -0.20
N LEU A 131 1.70 -14.12 -0.19
CA LEU A 131 0.89 -14.25 1.01
C LEU A 131 0.37 -15.68 1.13
N ASN A 132 0.32 -16.19 2.36
CA ASN A 132 -0.31 -17.46 2.68
C ASN A 132 -1.29 -17.28 3.85
N GLN A 133 -2.51 -17.78 3.70
CA GLN A 133 -3.47 -17.93 4.79
C GLN A 133 -4.25 -19.23 4.58
N GLU A 134 -4.34 -20.07 5.61
CA GLU A 134 -5.03 -21.38 5.53
C GLU A 134 -4.58 -22.26 4.35
N GLY A 135 -3.30 -22.26 4.02
CA GLY A 135 -2.77 -23.05 2.91
C GLY A 135 -3.04 -22.49 1.51
N VAL A 136 -3.82 -21.41 1.39
CA VAL A 136 -3.99 -20.65 0.14
C VAL A 136 -2.78 -19.75 -0.02
N LYS A 137 -1.91 -20.08 -0.98
CA LYS A 137 -0.74 -19.27 -1.35
C LYS A 137 -1.06 -18.39 -2.56
N SER A 138 -0.88 -17.08 -2.41
CA SER A 138 -1.08 -16.09 -3.46
C SER A 138 0.22 -15.34 -3.70
N PHE A 139 0.76 -15.41 -4.91
CA PHE A 139 1.97 -14.67 -5.30
C PHE A 139 1.62 -13.22 -5.62
N CYS A 140 2.55 -12.31 -5.33
CA CYS A 140 2.32 -10.90 -5.66
C CYS A 140 2.32 -10.67 -7.17
N GLN A 141 1.55 -9.69 -7.61
CA GLN A 141 1.46 -9.23 -8.99
C GLN A 141 1.76 -7.74 -8.99
N PRO A 142 2.72 -7.26 -9.80
CA PRO A 142 2.94 -5.82 -9.92
C PRO A 142 1.76 -5.15 -10.62
N LEU A 143 1.29 -4.03 -10.08
CA LEU A 143 0.16 -3.29 -10.64
C LEU A 143 0.56 -2.61 -11.96
N SER A 144 -0.19 -2.87 -13.03
CA SER A 144 0.13 -2.45 -14.40
C SER A 144 0.19 -0.94 -14.57
N SER A 145 -0.63 -0.17 -13.83
CA SER A 145 -0.68 1.30 -13.90
C SER A 145 0.64 1.98 -13.48
N PHE A 146 1.51 1.25 -12.77
CA PHE A 146 2.78 1.78 -12.27
C PHE A 146 4.01 1.12 -12.92
N GLN A 147 3.82 0.30 -13.95
CA GLN A 147 4.94 -0.28 -14.69
C GLN A 147 5.36 0.65 -15.82
N ALA A 148 6.64 1.06 -15.81
CA ALA A 148 7.28 1.46 -17.06
C ALA A 148 7.29 0.22 -17.97
N ALA A 149 6.76 0.34 -19.19
CA ALA A 149 6.64 -0.75 -20.16
C ALA A 149 7.98 -1.48 -20.36
N THR A 150 8.23 -2.52 -19.57
CA THR A 150 9.43 -3.34 -19.65
C THR A 150 8.96 -4.71 -20.10
N TYR A 151 9.21 -5.03 -21.36
CA TYR A 151 8.83 -6.31 -21.96
C TYR A 151 9.58 -7.46 -21.28
N GLY A 152 8.84 -8.44 -20.76
CA GLY A 152 9.33 -9.80 -20.52
C GLY A 152 9.60 -10.20 -19.07
N ASP A 153 9.85 -9.26 -18.15
CA ASP A 153 10.09 -9.63 -16.74
C ASP A 153 9.92 -8.41 -15.80
N PRO A 154 9.17 -8.52 -14.68
CA PRO A 154 8.96 -7.40 -13.77
C PRO A 154 10.26 -7.08 -13.04
N LYS A 155 10.89 -5.96 -13.38
CA LYS A 155 12.06 -5.44 -12.67
C LYS A 155 11.63 -4.79 -11.36
N ALA A 156 12.21 -5.23 -10.25
CA ALA A 156 12.03 -4.60 -8.96
C ALA A 156 12.71 -3.23 -8.91
N PHE A 157 11.97 -2.24 -8.44
CA PHE A 157 12.46 -0.89 -8.14
C PHE A 157 12.59 -0.70 -6.63
N SER A 158 13.07 0.46 -6.19
CA SER A 158 13.06 0.79 -4.75
C SER A 158 11.65 0.87 -4.17
N VAL A 159 10.65 1.18 -4.99
CA VAL A 159 9.24 1.25 -4.62
C VAL A 159 8.46 0.46 -5.66
N ASN A 160 7.65 -0.50 -5.21
CA ASN A 160 6.89 -1.38 -6.08
C ASN A 160 5.44 -1.45 -5.60
N PHE A 161 4.51 -1.17 -6.51
CA PHE A 161 3.09 -1.29 -6.25
C PHE A 161 2.63 -2.68 -6.66
N ILE A 162 2.12 -3.44 -5.72
CA ILE A 162 1.80 -4.86 -5.89
C ILE A 162 0.38 -5.18 -5.38
N SER A 163 -0.18 -6.26 -5.89
CA SER A 163 -1.39 -6.87 -5.39
C SER A 163 -1.20 -8.35 -5.10
N PHE A 164 -2.08 -8.90 -4.26
CA PHE A 164 -2.19 -10.32 -4.00
C PHE A 164 -3.66 -10.71 -4.19
N PRO A 165 -3.99 -11.54 -5.20
CA PRO A 165 -5.33 -12.06 -5.38
C PRO A 165 -5.63 -13.09 -4.28
N ILE A 166 -6.09 -12.61 -3.13
CA ILE A 166 -6.49 -13.39 -1.97
C ILE A 166 -7.47 -12.59 -1.10
N THR A 167 -8.48 -13.28 -0.55
CA THR A 167 -9.33 -12.72 0.51
C THR A 167 -8.71 -13.04 1.87
N LEU A 168 -8.31 -12.01 2.61
CA LEU A 168 -7.82 -12.19 3.99
C LEU A 168 -8.97 -12.26 5.00
N GLN A 169 -8.88 -13.21 5.93
CA GLN A 169 -9.76 -13.33 7.08
C GLN A 169 -9.06 -12.78 8.33
N PRO A 170 -9.69 -11.85 9.09
CA PRO A 170 -9.04 -11.20 10.22
C PRO A 170 -8.68 -12.14 11.37
N ASP A 171 -9.48 -13.18 11.57
CA ASP A 171 -9.34 -14.10 12.70
C ASP A 171 -8.37 -15.26 12.42
N LEU A 172 -7.76 -15.28 11.23
CA LEU A 172 -6.83 -16.32 10.80
C LEU A 172 -5.45 -15.71 10.54
N PRO A 173 -4.36 -16.40 10.91
CA PRO A 173 -3.02 -15.90 10.66
C PRO A 173 -2.73 -15.88 9.16
N ALA A 174 -2.25 -14.73 8.67
CA ALA A 174 -1.71 -14.60 7.32
C ALA A 174 -0.19 -14.41 7.41
N THR A 175 0.58 -15.08 6.56
CA THR A 175 2.04 -14.96 6.50
C THR A 175 2.45 -14.33 5.19
N LEU A 176 3.25 -13.27 5.26
CA LEU A 176 3.95 -12.69 4.13
C LEU A 176 5.35 -13.30 4.05
N THR A 177 5.72 -13.76 2.86
CA THR A 177 6.99 -14.45 2.61
C THR A 177 7.65 -13.91 1.37
N VAL A 178 8.98 -13.73 1.43
CA VAL A 178 9.86 -13.64 0.27
C VAL A 178 10.79 -14.85 0.30
N GLN A 179 10.86 -15.59 -0.80
CA GLN A 179 11.67 -16.81 -0.90
C GLN A 179 12.67 -16.71 -2.07
N HIS A 180 13.42 -15.60 -2.16
CA HIS A 180 14.44 -15.39 -3.18
C HIS A 180 15.76 -16.07 -2.77
N PRO A 181 16.55 -16.65 -3.70
CA PRO A 181 17.81 -17.33 -3.37
C PRO A 181 18.80 -16.50 -2.54
N GLU A 182 18.77 -15.17 -2.71
CA GLU A 182 19.64 -14.23 -2.02
C GLU A 182 18.93 -13.42 -0.91
N TYR A 183 17.63 -13.62 -0.70
CA TYR A 183 16.84 -12.88 0.29
C TYR A 183 15.58 -13.67 0.69
N SER A 184 15.62 -14.37 1.82
CA SER A 184 14.55 -15.27 2.27
C SER A 184 14.10 -14.94 3.68
N TYR A 185 12.88 -14.42 3.81
CA TYR A 185 12.30 -13.99 5.08
C TYR A 185 10.79 -14.23 5.08
N GLN A 186 10.21 -14.33 6.26
CA GLN A 186 8.77 -14.38 6.45
C GLN A 186 8.36 -13.59 7.70
N THR A 187 7.15 -13.07 7.69
CA THR A 187 6.53 -12.42 8.83
C THR A 187 5.04 -12.73 8.87
N VAL A 188 4.46 -12.81 10.07
CA VAL A 188 3.01 -12.92 10.26
C VAL A 188 2.42 -11.52 10.20
N LEU A 189 1.34 -11.34 9.43
CA LEU A 189 0.60 -10.09 9.41
C LEU A 189 -0.11 -9.89 10.75
N PRO A 190 0.02 -8.72 11.38
CA PRO A 190 -0.73 -8.42 12.60
C PRO A 190 -2.24 -8.52 12.36
N THR A 191 -2.98 -9.16 13.28
CA THR A 191 -4.46 -9.23 13.21
C THR A 191 -5.11 -7.85 13.03
N LEU A 192 -4.58 -6.83 13.71
CA LEU A 192 -5.08 -5.46 13.62
C LEU A 192 -4.93 -4.88 12.20
N LEU A 193 -3.87 -5.23 11.47
CA LEU A 193 -3.67 -4.80 10.08
C LEU A 193 -4.78 -5.38 9.20
N VAL A 194 -5.03 -6.69 9.28
CA VAL A 194 -6.06 -7.35 8.47
C VAL A 194 -7.47 -6.81 8.81
N GLN A 195 -7.73 -6.51 10.08
CA GLN A 195 -8.97 -5.86 10.51
C GLN A 195 -9.12 -4.44 9.96
N ALA A 196 -8.04 -3.66 9.92
CA ALA A 196 -8.03 -2.30 9.39
C ALA A 196 -8.33 -2.27 7.89
N LEU A 197 -7.68 -3.16 7.11
CA LEU A 197 -7.94 -3.31 5.67
C LEU A 197 -9.42 -3.54 5.36
N LYS A 198 -10.10 -4.39 6.14
CA LYS A 198 -11.55 -4.63 5.98
C LYS A 198 -12.44 -3.44 6.34
N GLN A 199 -11.90 -2.48 7.09
CA GLN A 199 -12.60 -1.25 7.46
C GLN A 199 -12.25 -0.08 6.53
N GLY A 200 -11.32 -0.26 5.58
CA GLY A 200 -10.84 0.81 4.70
C GLY A 200 -10.00 1.85 5.41
N LEU A 201 -9.60 1.55 6.64
CA LEU A 201 -8.62 2.27 7.42
C LEU A 201 -7.26 1.72 7.04
#